data_AF-A0A9Q8Q9U2-F1
#
_entry.id   AF-A0A9Q8Q9U2-F1
#
_cell.length_a   1.000
_cell.length_b   1.000
_cell.length_c   1.000
_cell.angle_alpha   90.00
_cell.angle_beta   90.00
_cell.angle_gamma   90.00
#
_symmetry.space_group_name_H-M   'P 1'
#
loop_
_entity.id
_entity.type
_entity.pdbx_description
1 polymer ?
#
loop_
_entity_poly.entity_id
_entity_poly.type
_entity_poly.pdbx_seq_one_letter_code
_entity_poly.pdbx_strand_id
1 'polypeptide(L)'
;MQGLKRDRACLAGMPVEILLEIYHHLDIAAIFELSAVNRSFFNFYLRRKATILLPVLERDFGPFDELLQVYTASADDINVKDDLYKPRRIVFRRFVGDAGLMLTQYSPAPNVPVEGIGNGFIRVDQSRRAAPSPALSQKTSVLTENDLGGLLQHCRLVQRWEALFPQMRWFNQPEDCRFLRPHESFRFRRALYRWWLYGLYFHGEFPRPRVGHPEPHVDDIRTSQMRHHSTAELLELMDFLETIKDVILHYICPRLDPSQSTIEGEVAPNGLADRSHSLATSWMDQSRWGRVIRTYAKLGPEELLYYFDNIYSYPRKRLITEIRLQHPSFTFDQESIQIAVRCALDERHWLDKKPSLAEDRCGGIIDFDDERDEQRGALKHDGSPDGSLPQGARPVPSFSRYSPRGDDGSFMDDHYHLSGFEGRVAAAMALDAVV
;
A
#
# COMPACT_ATOMS: atom_id res chain seq x y z
N MET A 1 -50.13 48.34 0.94
CA MET A 1 -49.74 46.91 0.87
C MET A 1 -48.30 46.83 0.38
N GLN A 2 -47.34 46.82 1.30
CA GLN A 2 -45.93 46.55 0.97
C GLN A 2 -45.78 45.05 0.74
N GLY A 3 -45.45 44.66 -0.48
CA GLY A 3 -45.15 43.28 -0.82
C GLY A 3 -43.84 42.86 -0.17
N LEU A 4 -43.93 42.04 0.88
CA LEU A 4 -42.81 41.23 1.33
C LEU A 4 -42.37 40.36 0.14
N LYS A 5 -41.29 40.76 -0.53
CA LYS A 5 -40.48 39.81 -1.30
C LYS A 5 -39.95 38.80 -0.28
N ARG A 6 -40.56 37.62 -0.24
CA ARG A 6 -39.92 36.44 0.33
C ARG A 6 -38.70 36.18 -0.53
N ASP A 7 -37.55 36.74 -0.12
CA ASP A 7 -36.26 36.25 -0.58
C ASP A 7 -36.22 34.79 -0.15
N ARG A 8 -36.48 33.88 -1.10
CA ARG A 8 -36.20 32.47 -0.90
C ARG A 8 -34.71 32.41 -0.61
N ALA A 9 -34.34 31.99 0.60
CA ALA A 9 -32.95 31.76 0.97
C ALA A 9 -32.32 30.86 -0.10
N CYS A 10 -31.50 31.44 -0.95
CA CYS A 10 -30.82 30.74 -2.01
C CYS A 10 -29.48 30.28 -1.43
N LEU A 11 -29.18 28.99 -1.52
CA LEU A 11 -27.92 28.43 -1.07
C LEU A 11 -26.72 29.22 -1.65
N ALA A 12 -26.82 29.67 -2.90
CA ALA A 12 -25.80 30.49 -3.56
C ALA A 12 -25.61 31.92 -2.97
N GLY A 13 -26.56 32.38 -2.14
CA GLY A 13 -26.51 33.66 -1.44
C GLY A 13 -26.00 33.55 0.01
N MET A 14 -25.60 32.36 0.47
CA MET A 14 -25.03 32.19 1.80
C MET A 14 -23.62 32.82 1.91
N PRO A 15 -23.17 33.17 3.13
CA PRO A 15 -21.79 33.59 3.37
C PRO A 15 -20.78 32.56 2.87
N VAL A 16 -19.60 33.03 2.45
CA VAL A 16 -18.54 32.20 1.86
C VAL A 16 -18.09 31.11 2.83
N GLU A 17 -18.07 31.42 4.13
CA GLU A 17 -17.67 30.52 5.21
C GLU A 17 -18.65 29.34 5.32
N ILE A 18 -19.96 29.62 5.27
CA ILE A 18 -21.00 28.59 5.33
C ILE A 18 -20.97 27.73 4.07
N LEU A 19 -20.75 28.34 2.90
CA LEU A 19 -20.57 27.58 1.66
C LEU A 19 -19.35 26.67 1.73
N LEU A 20 -18.21 27.14 2.25
CA LEU A 20 -17.02 26.30 2.43
C LEU A 20 -17.32 25.12 3.37
N GLU A 21 -17.97 25.37 4.51
CA GLU A 21 -18.39 24.33 5.46
C GLU A 21 -19.25 23.26 4.76
N ILE A 22 -20.24 23.68 3.97
CA ILE A 22 -21.09 22.77 3.20
C ILE A 22 -20.23 21.91 2.26
N TYR A 23 -19.35 22.53 1.47
CA TYR A 23 -18.46 21.81 0.55
C TYR A 23 -17.54 20.82 1.28
N HIS A 24 -17.07 21.15 2.50
CA HIS A 24 -16.24 20.26 3.31
C HIS A 24 -16.99 19.07 3.91
N HIS A 25 -18.32 19.08 3.91
CA HIS A 25 -19.16 17.94 4.29
C HIS A 25 -19.59 17.06 3.11
N LEU A 26 -19.44 17.53 1.88
CA LEU A 26 -19.75 16.75 0.68
C LEU A 26 -18.64 15.72 0.39
N ASP A 27 -18.99 14.66 -0.33
CA ASP A 27 -18.02 13.78 -0.97
C ASP A 27 -17.56 14.39 -2.31
N ILE A 28 -16.52 13.80 -2.92
CA ILE A 28 -15.95 14.32 -4.17
C ILE A 28 -17.01 14.39 -5.29
N ALA A 29 -17.88 13.38 -5.39
CA ALA A 29 -18.91 13.31 -6.42
C ALA A 29 -19.92 14.46 -6.27
N ALA A 30 -20.47 14.65 -5.07
CA ALA A 30 -21.42 15.70 -4.76
C ALA A 30 -20.83 17.10 -4.92
N ILE A 31 -19.52 17.30 -4.67
CA ILE A 31 -18.84 18.57 -4.95
C ILE A 31 -18.92 18.90 -6.45
N PHE A 32 -18.62 17.94 -7.32
CA PHE A 32 -18.68 18.14 -8.77
C PHE A 32 -20.11 18.33 -9.26
N GLU A 33 -21.06 17.55 -8.73
CA GLU A 33 -22.48 17.68 -9.05
C GLU A 33 -23.02 19.05 -8.65
N LEU A 34 -22.77 19.51 -7.42
CA LEU A 34 -23.18 20.82 -6.93
C LEU A 34 -22.57 21.95 -7.77
N SER A 35 -21.30 21.80 -8.15
CA SER A 35 -20.60 22.75 -9.02
C SER A 35 -21.23 22.82 -10.42
N ALA A 36 -21.85 21.75 -10.89
CA ALA A 36 -22.54 21.70 -12.18
C ALA A 36 -23.96 22.29 -12.15
N VAL A 37 -24.58 22.45 -10.97
CA VAL A 37 -25.97 22.94 -10.85
C VAL A 37 -26.14 24.36 -11.38
N ASN A 38 -25.21 25.28 -11.10
CA ASN A 38 -25.30 26.66 -11.60
C ASN A 38 -23.94 27.36 -11.69
N ARG A 39 -23.91 28.48 -12.43
CA ARG A 39 -22.70 29.31 -12.63
C ARG A 39 -22.11 29.88 -11.34
N SER A 40 -22.93 30.13 -10.31
CA SER A 40 -22.44 30.68 -9.04
C SER A 40 -21.60 29.64 -8.30
N PHE A 41 -22.10 28.41 -8.15
CA PHE A 41 -21.38 27.30 -7.55
C PHE A 41 -20.15 26.90 -8.36
N PHE A 42 -20.26 26.84 -9.68
CA PHE A 42 -19.11 26.59 -10.54
C PHE A 42 -17.98 27.60 -10.31
N ASN A 43 -18.31 28.90 -10.32
CA ASN A 43 -17.32 29.95 -10.07
C ASN A 43 -16.79 29.94 -8.63
N PHE A 44 -17.63 29.57 -7.66
CA PHE A 44 -17.23 29.42 -6.27
C PHE A 44 -16.18 28.31 -6.11
N TYR A 45 -16.46 27.13 -6.69
CA TYR A 45 -15.56 25.99 -6.71
C TYR A 45 -14.25 26.33 -7.42
N LEU A 46 -14.30 26.85 -8.65
CA LEU A 46 -13.09 27.17 -9.41
C LEU A 46 -12.15 28.12 -8.68
N ARG A 47 -12.68 29.12 -7.96
CA ARG A 47 -11.85 30.09 -7.22
C ARG A 47 -11.26 29.54 -5.93
N ARG A 48 -11.78 28.42 -5.42
CA ARG A 48 -11.42 27.85 -4.11
C ARG A 48 -11.12 26.36 -4.18
N LYS A 49 -10.79 25.86 -5.36
CA LYS A 49 -10.65 24.43 -5.64
C LYS A 49 -9.74 23.73 -4.65
N ALA A 50 -8.53 24.24 -4.43
CA ALA A 50 -7.59 23.67 -3.46
C ALA A 50 -8.10 23.71 -2.01
N THR A 51 -8.71 24.82 -1.60
CA THR A 51 -9.27 25.00 -0.24
C THR A 51 -10.46 24.08 0.02
N ILE A 52 -11.22 23.74 -1.02
CA ILE A 52 -12.34 22.80 -0.94
C ILE A 52 -11.83 21.35 -0.97
N LEU A 53 -11.00 21.01 -1.94
CA LEU A 53 -10.61 19.62 -2.18
C LEU A 53 -9.63 19.08 -1.16
N LEU A 54 -8.61 19.83 -0.73
CA LEU A 54 -7.59 19.27 0.17
C LEU A 54 -8.16 18.73 1.49
N PRO A 55 -9.04 19.43 2.22
CA PRO A 55 -9.64 18.90 3.45
C PRO A 55 -10.54 17.68 3.20
N VAL A 56 -11.27 17.68 2.08
CA VAL A 56 -12.15 16.55 1.69
C VAL A 56 -11.30 15.32 1.36
N LEU A 57 -10.20 15.51 0.63
CA LEU A 57 -9.24 14.46 0.33
C LEU A 57 -8.58 13.92 1.59
N GLU A 58 -8.19 14.78 2.53
CA GLU A 58 -7.61 14.36 3.80
C GLU A 58 -8.59 13.50 4.64
N ARG A 59 -9.87 13.92 4.68
CA ARG A 59 -10.95 13.19 5.37
C ARG A 59 -11.24 11.84 4.72
N ASP A 60 -11.44 11.82 3.40
CA ASP A 60 -11.95 10.66 2.68
C ASP A 60 -10.85 9.66 2.29
N PHE A 61 -9.61 10.11 2.16
CA PHE A 61 -8.47 9.32 1.68
C PHE A 61 -7.32 9.21 2.68
N GLY A 62 -7.54 9.59 3.94
CA GLY A 62 -6.62 9.36 5.07
C GLY A 62 -6.06 7.93 5.12
N PRO A 63 -4.76 7.71 5.45
CA PRO A 63 -3.74 8.72 5.73
C PRO A 63 -3.26 9.42 4.45
N PHE A 64 -3.60 10.70 4.31
CA PHE A 64 -3.46 11.40 3.05
C PHE A 64 -2.00 11.76 2.76
N ASP A 65 -1.20 11.99 3.80
CA ASP A 65 0.23 12.21 3.70
C ASP A 65 0.97 11.03 3.05
N GLU A 66 0.57 9.78 3.34
CA GLU A 66 1.11 8.58 2.68
C GLU A 66 0.71 8.51 1.20
N LEU A 67 -0.53 8.86 0.84
CA LEU A 67 -0.95 8.99 -0.56
C LEU A 67 -0.14 10.06 -1.30
N LEU A 68 0.18 11.18 -0.65
CA LEU A 68 1.03 12.21 -1.22
C LEU A 68 2.46 11.71 -1.41
N GLN A 69 2.98 10.83 -0.53
CA GLN A 69 4.27 10.17 -0.79
C GLN A 69 4.20 9.36 -2.09
N VAL A 70 3.15 8.58 -2.32
CA VAL A 70 2.96 7.86 -3.59
C VAL A 70 2.94 8.81 -4.77
N TYR A 71 2.11 9.86 -4.73
CA TYR A 71 1.95 10.79 -5.86
C TYR A 71 3.26 11.52 -6.22
N THR A 72 4.07 11.84 -5.21
CA THR A 72 5.35 12.56 -5.39
C THR A 72 6.56 11.64 -5.51
N ALA A 73 6.35 10.33 -5.68
CA ALA A 73 7.42 9.35 -5.82
C ALA A 73 8.36 9.68 -6.98
N SER A 74 9.67 9.67 -6.71
CA SER A 74 10.71 9.94 -7.71
C SER A 74 11.93 9.05 -7.48
N ALA A 75 12.68 8.80 -8.56
CA ALA A 75 13.89 7.98 -8.51
C ALA A 75 14.97 8.57 -7.59
N ASP A 76 15.05 9.91 -7.46
CA ASP A 76 16.11 10.53 -6.63
C ASP A 76 15.87 10.34 -5.12
N ASP A 77 14.73 9.78 -4.72
CA ASP A 77 14.47 9.45 -3.32
C ASP A 77 15.20 8.18 -2.87
N ILE A 78 15.71 7.41 -3.83
CA ILE A 78 16.51 6.21 -3.60
C ILE A 78 17.97 6.57 -3.86
N ASN A 79 18.69 7.01 -2.82
CA ASN A 79 20.13 7.22 -2.92
C ASN A 79 20.86 5.95 -2.47
N VAL A 80 21.53 5.28 -3.40
CA VAL A 80 22.30 4.03 -3.11
C VAL A 80 23.41 4.24 -2.07
N LYS A 81 23.79 5.48 -1.77
CA LYS A 81 24.78 5.81 -0.73
C LYS A 81 24.19 5.99 0.67
N ASP A 82 22.88 6.14 0.77
CA ASP A 82 22.15 6.37 2.03
C ASP A 82 21.25 5.16 2.26
N ASP A 83 21.63 4.29 3.19
CA ASP A 83 20.91 3.05 3.47
C ASP A 83 19.61 3.28 4.25
N LEU A 84 19.34 4.53 4.66
CA LEU A 84 18.14 4.92 5.38
C LEU A 84 17.11 5.55 4.45
N TYR A 85 15.90 5.01 4.49
CA TYR A 85 14.75 5.60 3.82
C TYR A 85 14.39 6.92 4.50
N LYS A 86 14.22 7.98 3.70
CA LYS A 86 13.81 9.30 4.19
C LYS A 86 12.56 9.72 3.43
N PRO A 87 11.39 9.78 4.09
CA PRO A 87 10.20 10.22 3.40
C PRO A 87 10.26 11.71 3.08
N ARG A 88 9.55 12.12 2.03
CA ARG A 88 9.57 13.51 1.55
C ARG A 88 8.77 14.40 2.47
N ARG A 89 9.21 15.65 2.60
CA ARG A 89 8.37 16.72 3.12
C ARG A 89 7.52 17.28 1.99
N ILE A 90 6.20 17.28 2.13
CA ILE A 90 5.29 17.72 1.05
C ILE A 90 4.60 19.00 1.47
N VAL A 91 4.76 20.03 0.65
CA VAL A 91 4.23 21.38 0.89
C VAL A 91 3.35 21.78 -0.27
N PHE A 92 2.13 22.24 0.02
CA PHE A 92 1.23 22.79 -0.98
C PHE A 92 1.38 24.31 -1.06
N ARG A 93 1.59 24.86 -2.25
CA ARG A 93 1.65 26.32 -2.49
C ARG A 93 0.53 26.74 -3.43
N ARG A 94 -0.20 27.79 -3.05
CA ARG A 94 -1.28 28.36 -3.86
C ARG A 94 -0.75 29.26 -4.97
N PHE A 95 0.33 30.00 -4.69
CA PHE A 95 0.94 30.94 -5.63
C PHE A 95 2.44 31.11 -5.33
N VAL A 96 3.16 31.75 -6.27
CA VAL A 96 4.60 32.05 -6.11
C VAL A 96 4.80 33.05 -4.98
N GLY A 97 5.57 32.67 -3.96
CA GLY A 97 5.78 33.48 -2.75
C GLY A 97 4.91 33.09 -1.55
N ASP A 98 4.01 32.12 -1.71
CA ASP A 98 3.27 31.50 -0.60
C ASP A 98 4.24 30.71 0.31
N ALA A 99 4.12 30.90 1.63
CA ALA A 99 4.87 30.13 2.63
C ALA A 99 4.57 28.62 2.50
N GLY A 100 3.37 28.29 2.01
CA GLY A 100 2.92 26.94 1.72
C GLY A 100 2.34 26.24 2.95
N LEU A 101 1.34 25.39 2.72
CA LEU A 101 0.72 24.52 3.70
C LEU A 101 1.48 23.19 3.74
N MET A 102 2.08 22.83 4.87
CA MET A 102 2.70 21.51 5.03
C MET A 102 1.60 20.44 5.12
N LEU A 103 1.65 19.46 4.22
CA LEU A 103 0.65 18.39 4.14
C LEU A 103 1.13 17.08 4.78
N THR A 104 2.39 16.98 5.18
CA THR A 104 2.94 15.80 5.87
C THR A 104 2.81 15.95 7.38
N GLN A 105 2.16 15.00 8.03
CA GLN A 105 2.08 14.91 9.48
C GLN A 105 3.26 14.10 10.04
N TYR A 106 4.47 14.64 9.99
CA TYR A 106 5.55 14.10 10.83
C TYR A 106 5.39 14.69 12.22
N SER A 107 4.85 13.90 13.15
CA SER A 107 4.95 14.24 14.56
C SER A 107 6.42 14.08 14.96
N PRO A 108 7.17 15.15 15.30
CA PRO A 108 8.37 14.95 16.09
C PRO A 108 7.95 14.25 17.38
N ALA A 109 8.70 13.24 17.81
CA ALA A 109 8.39 12.45 19.00
C ALA A 109 8.02 13.36 20.20
N PRO A 110 7.05 12.98 21.04
CA PRO A 110 6.69 13.76 22.22
C PRO A 110 7.76 13.53 23.29
N ASN A 111 8.81 14.34 23.30
CA ASN A 111 9.80 14.36 24.37
C ASN A 111 10.12 15.80 24.79
N VAL A 112 9.13 16.50 25.36
CA VAL A 112 9.33 17.40 26.51
C VAL A 112 8.02 17.42 27.31
N PRO A 113 8.00 17.09 28.62
CA PRO A 113 6.83 17.31 29.44
C PRO A 113 6.59 18.82 29.57
N VAL A 114 5.43 19.29 29.10
CA VAL A 114 4.98 20.67 29.35
C VAL A 114 4.43 20.74 30.76
N GLU A 115 5.32 20.99 31.72
CA GLU A 115 4.92 21.52 33.02
C GLU A 115 4.71 23.04 32.90
N GLY A 116 3.59 23.52 33.45
CA GLY A 116 3.47 24.90 33.93
C GLY A 116 2.58 25.83 33.12
N ILE A 117 1.30 25.85 33.48
CA ILE A 117 0.40 26.99 33.27
C ILE A 117 0.99 28.20 34.02
N GLY A 118 1.26 29.32 33.32
CA GLY A 118 1.73 30.55 33.94
C GLY A 118 1.67 31.74 32.98
N ASN A 119 0.74 32.66 33.25
CA ASN A 119 0.56 33.95 32.57
C ASN A 119 1.86 34.77 32.44
N GLY A 120 2.07 35.41 31.29
CA GLY A 120 3.01 36.53 31.18
C GLY A 120 3.61 36.71 29.78
N PHE A 121 3.44 37.91 29.23
CA PHE A 121 4.07 38.40 27.99
C PHE A 121 5.53 37.96 27.82
N ILE A 122 5.87 37.39 26.67
CA ILE A 122 7.26 37.05 26.33
C ILE A 122 7.97 38.29 25.76
N ARG A 123 8.95 38.77 26.53
CA ARG A 123 9.97 39.73 26.10
C ARG A 123 10.73 39.19 24.88
N VAL A 124 10.91 40.05 23.88
CA VAL A 124 11.92 39.88 22.84
C VAL A 124 13.28 40.03 23.52
N ASP A 125 14.06 38.96 23.58
CA ASP A 125 15.49 39.06 23.88
C ASP A 125 16.29 38.46 22.72
N GLN A 126 17.23 39.26 22.24
CA GLN A 126 18.07 39.00 21.09
C GLN A 126 19.25 38.11 21.50
N SER A 127 19.72 37.32 20.54
CA SER A 127 21.06 36.73 20.49
C SER A 127 21.40 35.63 21.51
N ARG A 128 21.00 34.40 21.16
CA ARG A 128 21.96 33.28 21.11
C ARG A 128 21.73 32.48 19.84
N ARG A 129 22.73 32.49 18.97
CA ARG A 129 22.84 31.67 17.77
C ARG A 129 22.74 30.21 18.20
N ALA A 130 21.56 29.61 18.07
CA ALA A 130 21.41 28.17 18.20
C ALA A 130 22.24 27.53 17.08
N ALA A 131 23.21 26.72 17.46
CA ALA A 131 23.92 25.88 16.50
C ALA A 131 22.89 25.01 15.78
N PRO A 132 22.92 24.93 14.44
CA PRO A 132 22.00 24.07 13.72
C PRO A 132 22.31 22.62 14.13
N SER A 133 21.37 21.97 14.81
CA SER A 133 21.28 20.52 14.81
C SER A 133 21.32 20.05 13.34
N PRO A 134 21.98 18.93 13.03
CA PRO A 134 22.04 18.44 11.65
C PRO A 134 20.65 17.95 11.28
N ALA A 135 19.80 18.87 10.80
CA ALA A 135 18.59 18.52 10.10
C ALA A 135 19.04 17.76 8.86
N LEU A 136 18.95 16.42 8.93
CA LEU A 136 19.11 15.55 7.79
C LEU A 136 18.28 16.13 6.64
N SER A 137 18.93 16.38 5.51
CA SER A 137 18.36 17.03 4.31
C SER A 137 17.17 16.22 3.77
N GLN A 138 15.97 16.42 4.33
CA GLN A 138 14.73 15.84 3.80
C GLN A 138 14.36 16.53 2.49
N LYS A 139 14.20 15.73 1.42
CA LYS A 139 13.75 16.23 0.12
C LYS A 139 12.36 16.85 0.28
N THR A 140 12.19 18.07 -0.23
CA THR A 140 10.91 18.78 -0.18
C THR A 140 10.25 18.75 -1.55
N SER A 141 9.05 18.19 -1.64
CA SER A 141 8.20 18.23 -2.83
C SER A 141 7.16 19.33 -2.68
N VAL A 142 7.00 20.15 -3.72
CA VAL A 142 6.05 21.26 -3.72
C VAL A 142 4.90 20.92 -4.65
N LEU A 143 3.69 20.88 -4.10
CA LEU A 143 2.44 20.69 -4.82
C LEU A 143 1.75 22.03 -5.08
N THR A 144 1.03 22.08 -6.19
CA THR A 144 0.27 23.24 -6.66
C THR A 144 -1.14 22.82 -7.05
N GLU A 145 -1.98 23.78 -7.44
CA GLU A 145 -3.35 23.48 -7.89
C GLU A 145 -3.39 22.58 -9.15
N ASN A 146 -2.32 22.60 -9.96
CA ASN A 146 -2.20 21.75 -11.14
C ASN A 146 -2.12 20.26 -10.78
N ASP A 147 -1.58 19.93 -9.60
CA ASP A 147 -1.42 18.57 -9.12
C ASP A 147 -2.74 17.92 -8.67
N LEU A 148 -3.77 18.74 -8.39
CA LEU A 148 -5.07 18.23 -7.93
C LEU A 148 -5.72 17.30 -8.95
N GLY A 149 -5.47 17.49 -10.25
CA GLY A 149 -5.98 16.60 -11.29
C GLY A 149 -5.42 15.18 -11.16
N GLY A 150 -4.10 15.05 -11.03
CA GLY A 150 -3.43 13.76 -10.87
C GLY A 150 -3.74 13.10 -9.51
N LEU A 151 -3.85 13.89 -8.45
CA LEU A 151 -4.28 13.40 -7.13
C LEU A 151 -5.69 12.80 -7.17
N LEU A 152 -6.64 13.46 -7.85
CA LEU A 152 -7.99 12.93 -8.04
C LEU A 152 -7.99 11.61 -8.82
N GLN A 153 -7.07 11.40 -9.76
CA GLN A 153 -6.93 10.12 -10.47
C GLN A 153 -6.46 9.02 -9.51
N HIS A 154 -5.48 9.31 -8.65
CA HIS A 154 -5.04 8.36 -7.61
C HIS A 154 -6.18 8.03 -6.65
N CYS A 155 -6.96 9.03 -6.21
CA CYS A 155 -8.11 8.82 -5.35
C CYS A 155 -9.17 7.91 -5.99
N ARG A 156 -9.44 8.06 -7.29
CA ARG A 156 -10.33 7.14 -8.01
C ARG A 156 -9.79 5.72 -8.01
N LEU A 157 -8.49 5.53 -8.24
CA LEU A 157 -7.87 4.20 -8.18
C LEU A 157 -8.06 3.56 -6.79
N VAL A 158 -7.85 4.35 -5.73
CA VAL A 158 -8.04 3.91 -4.34
C VAL A 158 -9.49 3.53 -4.06
N GLN A 159 -10.47 4.31 -4.49
CA GLN A 159 -11.89 3.98 -4.34
C GLN A 159 -12.26 2.64 -4.99
N ARG A 160 -11.70 2.37 -6.17
CA ARG A 160 -11.96 1.10 -6.88
C ARG A 160 -11.38 -0.09 -6.12
N TRP A 161 -10.18 0.05 -5.60
CA TRP A 161 -9.56 -0.97 -4.77
C TRP A 161 -10.29 -1.16 -3.43
N GLU A 162 -10.73 -0.08 -2.79
CA GLU A 162 -11.51 -0.13 -1.54
C GLU A 162 -12.86 -0.85 -1.74
N ALA A 163 -13.49 -0.66 -2.91
CA ALA A 163 -14.71 -1.37 -3.28
C ALA A 163 -14.47 -2.86 -3.61
N LEU A 164 -13.32 -3.19 -4.22
CA LEU A 164 -12.96 -4.55 -4.60
C LEU A 164 -12.47 -5.39 -3.40
N PHE A 165 -11.72 -4.77 -2.48
CA PHE A 165 -11.00 -5.46 -1.42
C PHE A 165 -11.86 -6.42 -0.58
N PRO A 166 -13.06 -6.04 -0.07
CA PRO A 166 -13.92 -6.98 0.66
C PRO A 166 -14.17 -8.29 -0.08
N GLN A 167 -14.49 -8.23 -1.37
CA GLN A 167 -14.85 -9.40 -2.16
C GLN A 167 -13.67 -10.37 -2.29
N MET A 168 -12.45 -9.82 -2.34
CA MET A 168 -11.23 -10.61 -2.46
C MET A 168 -10.76 -11.11 -1.09
N ARG A 169 -10.89 -10.28 -0.05
CA ARG A 169 -10.47 -10.60 1.31
C ARG A 169 -11.30 -11.72 1.94
N TRP A 170 -12.58 -11.82 1.58
CA TRP A 170 -13.50 -12.89 2.00
C TRP A 170 -13.76 -13.92 0.88
N PHE A 171 -12.80 -14.12 -0.03
CA PHE A 171 -12.98 -15.05 -1.16
C PHE A 171 -13.35 -16.47 -0.71
N ASN A 172 -12.70 -17.00 0.34
CA ASN A 172 -12.96 -18.33 0.88
C ASN A 172 -14.21 -18.39 1.78
N GLN A 173 -14.72 -17.25 2.25
CA GLN A 173 -15.84 -17.12 3.20
C GLN A 173 -16.76 -15.96 2.80
N PRO A 174 -17.41 -16.06 1.63
CA PRO A 174 -18.22 -14.97 1.08
C PRO A 174 -19.40 -14.59 1.97
N GLU A 175 -19.85 -15.47 2.87
CA GLU A 175 -20.89 -15.19 3.86
C GLU A 175 -20.52 -14.09 4.86
N ASP A 176 -19.22 -13.89 5.12
CA ASP A 176 -18.72 -12.87 6.05
C ASP A 176 -18.42 -11.54 5.32
N CYS A 177 -18.60 -11.50 4.00
CA CYS A 177 -18.31 -10.33 3.18
C CYS A 177 -19.22 -9.13 3.52
N ARG A 178 -18.60 -8.01 3.86
CA ARG A 178 -19.28 -6.75 4.18
C ARG A 178 -18.47 -5.54 3.75
N PHE A 179 -19.08 -4.35 3.80
CA PHE A 179 -18.32 -3.11 3.69
C PHE A 179 -17.35 -2.94 4.86
N LEU A 180 -16.21 -2.31 4.58
CA LEU A 180 -15.23 -1.95 5.59
C LEU A 180 -15.81 -0.88 6.53
N ARG A 181 -15.52 -1.01 7.82
CA ARG A 181 -15.77 0.04 8.81
C ARG A 181 -14.81 1.20 8.58
N PRO A 182 -15.13 2.44 9.01
CA PRO A 182 -14.28 3.61 8.73
C PRO A 182 -12.79 3.46 9.09
N HIS A 183 -12.47 2.78 10.20
CA HIS A 183 -11.09 2.53 10.60
C HIS A 183 -10.44 1.33 9.89
N GLU A 184 -11.23 0.38 9.38
CA GLU A 184 -10.74 -0.68 8.47
C GLU A 184 -10.41 -0.09 7.11
N SER A 185 -11.26 0.79 6.58
CA SER A 185 -10.99 1.60 5.39
C SER A 185 -9.70 2.40 5.50
N PHE A 186 -9.45 3.02 6.65
CA PHE A 186 -8.20 3.73 6.92
C PHE A 186 -6.98 2.77 6.89
N ARG A 187 -7.07 1.61 7.55
CA ARG A 187 -6.01 0.59 7.56
C ARG A 187 -5.73 0.05 6.16
N PHE A 188 -6.80 -0.23 5.41
CA PHE A 188 -6.74 -0.67 4.03
C PHE A 188 -5.98 0.35 3.16
N ARG A 189 -6.41 1.62 3.18
CA ARG A 189 -5.77 2.70 2.42
C ARG A 189 -4.29 2.84 2.77
N ARG A 190 -3.97 2.81 4.07
CA ARG A 190 -2.59 2.84 4.56
C ARG A 190 -1.75 1.69 4.01
N ALA A 191 -2.24 0.45 4.08
CA ALA A 191 -1.54 -0.72 3.53
C ALA A 191 -1.36 -0.62 1.99
N LEU A 192 -2.42 -0.19 1.28
CA LEU A 192 -2.40 0.06 -0.16
C LEU A 192 -1.33 1.09 -0.55
N TYR A 193 -1.26 2.23 0.16
CA TYR A 193 -0.28 3.29 -0.13
C TYR A 193 1.16 2.80 0.09
N ARG A 194 1.40 2.02 1.14
CA ARG A 194 2.73 1.47 1.44
C ARG A 194 3.17 0.44 0.40
N TRP A 195 2.27 -0.47 0.01
CA TRP A 195 2.55 -1.41 -1.07
C TRP A 195 2.80 -0.68 -2.39
N TRP A 196 1.98 0.30 -2.73
CA TRP A 196 2.13 1.08 -3.95
C TRP A 196 3.46 1.86 -3.97
N LEU A 197 3.80 2.55 -2.87
CA LEU A 197 5.05 3.29 -2.75
C LEU A 197 6.27 2.36 -2.83
N TYR A 198 6.22 1.21 -2.16
CA TYR A 198 7.26 0.20 -2.25
C TYR A 198 7.44 -0.29 -3.68
N GLY A 199 6.33 -0.59 -4.38
CA GLY A 199 6.33 -1.01 -5.77
C GLY A 199 6.99 0.00 -6.69
N LEU A 200 6.65 1.29 -6.55
CA LEU A 200 7.26 2.37 -7.33
C LEU A 200 8.78 2.43 -7.15
N TYR A 201 9.28 2.26 -5.93
CA TYR A 201 10.70 2.37 -5.65
C TYR A 201 11.51 1.14 -5.99
N PHE A 202 10.95 -0.03 -5.71
CA PHE A 202 11.72 -1.24 -5.68
C PHE A 202 11.28 -2.26 -6.71
N HIS A 203 10.04 -2.23 -7.20
CA HIS A 203 9.53 -3.20 -8.19
C HIS A 203 9.32 -2.62 -9.59
N GLY A 204 9.30 -1.29 -9.71
CA GLY A 204 9.26 -0.59 -10.98
C GLY A 204 10.63 -0.52 -11.67
N GLU A 205 10.74 0.39 -12.63
CA GLU A 205 11.91 0.54 -13.50
C GLU A 205 13.12 1.24 -12.83
N PHE A 206 13.01 1.60 -11.55
CA PHE A 206 14.11 2.24 -10.83
C PHE A 206 15.24 1.25 -10.52
N PRO A 207 16.51 1.69 -10.49
CA PRO A 207 17.62 0.82 -10.14
C PRO A 207 17.40 0.17 -8.77
N ARG A 208 17.54 -1.15 -8.72
CA ARG A 208 17.51 -1.90 -7.46
C ARG A 208 18.62 -1.38 -6.54
N PRO A 209 18.31 -1.02 -5.27
CA PRO A 209 19.34 -0.59 -4.31
C PRO A 209 20.41 -1.65 -4.09
N ARG A 210 19.99 -2.92 -4.08
CA ARG A 210 20.85 -4.10 -3.92
C ARG A 210 20.29 -5.28 -4.71
N VAL A 211 21.19 -6.11 -5.24
CA VAL A 211 20.84 -7.33 -5.99
C VAL A 211 20.15 -8.37 -5.09
N GLY A 212 20.75 -8.71 -3.96
CA GLY A 212 20.21 -9.74 -3.06
C GLY A 212 18.95 -9.29 -2.32
N HIS A 213 18.12 -10.24 -1.85
CA HIS A 213 16.94 -9.96 -1.04
C HIS A 213 17.25 -9.22 0.26
N PRO A 214 16.31 -8.47 0.85
CA PRO A 214 16.48 -7.90 2.18
C PRO A 214 16.84 -8.97 3.22
N GLU A 215 17.70 -8.62 4.17
CA GLU A 215 18.11 -9.51 5.28
C GLU A 215 17.95 -8.78 6.62
N PRO A 216 17.60 -9.48 7.71
CA PRO A 216 17.47 -8.86 9.03
C PRO A 216 18.80 -8.26 9.50
N HIS A 217 18.74 -7.12 10.16
CA HIS A 217 19.90 -6.39 10.69
C HIS A 217 20.90 -5.88 9.63
N VAL A 218 20.58 -6.02 8.34
CA VAL A 218 21.40 -5.45 7.28
C VAL A 218 20.89 -4.05 6.92
N ASP A 219 21.84 -3.16 6.63
CA ASP A 219 21.54 -1.85 6.07
C ASP A 219 21.00 -2.03 4.65
N ASP A 220 19.68 -1.82 4.52
CA ASP A 220 18.94 -1.96 3.29
C ASP A 220 17.77 -0.96 3.33
N ILE A 221 17.74 -0.05 2.35
CA ILE A 221 16.71 1.00 2.27
C ILE A 221 15.29 0.41 2.20
N ARG A 222 15.12 -0.80 1.68
CA ARG A 222 13.82 -1.50 1.64
C ARG A 222 13.35 -1.85 3.05
N THR A 223 14.24 -2.41 3.87
CA THR A 223 13.94 -2.73 5.27
C THR A 223 13.82 -1.45 6.09
N SER A 224 14.65 -0.43 5.83
CA SER A 224 14.56 0.87 6.50
C SER A 224 13.20 1.53 6.29
N GLN A 225 12.61 1.44 5.08
CA GLN A 225 11.24 1.89 4.85
C GLN A 225 10.25 1.15 5.76
N MET A 226 10.35 -0.18 5.86
CA MET A 226 9.46 -0.97 6.71
C MET A 226 9.64 -0.69 8.21
N ARG A 227 10.86 -0.34 8.65
CA ARG A 227 11.14 0.02 10.05
C ARG A 227 10.37 1.25 10.52
N HIS A 228 9.95 2.14 9.63
CA HIS A 228 9.13 3.31 10.00
C HIS A 228 7.75 2.94 10.56
N HIS A 229 7.27 1.75 10.23
CA HIS A 229 5.92 1.33 10.55
C HIS A 229 5.92 0.41 11.77
N SER A 230 4.90 0.54 12.62
CA SER A 230 4.75 -0.29 13.80
C SER A 230 4.47 -1.76 13.45
N THR A 231 4.67 -2.66 14.40
CA THR A 231 4.41 -4.10 14.20
C THR A 231 2.96 -4.36 13.84
N ALA A 232 2.00 -3.66 14.48
CA ALA A 232 0.58 -3.77 14.13
C ALA A 232 0.33 -3.41 12.65
N GLU A 233 0.92 -2.32 12.18
CA GLU A 233 0.75 -1.86 10.80
C GLU A 233 1.46 -2.76 9.77
N LEU A 234 2.60 -3.38 10.15
CA LEU A 234 3.28 -4.34 9.30
C LEU A 234 2.47 -5.62 9.12
N LEU A 235 1.79 -6.09 10.17
CA LEU A 235 0.88 -7.23 10.08
C LEU A 235 -0.37 -6.93 9.24
N GLU A 236 -0.92 -5.71 9.35
CA GLU A 236 -1.97 -5.20 8.45
C GLU A 236 -1.51 -5.21 6.99
N LEU A 237 -0.28 -4.75 6.71
CA LEU A 237 0.29 -4.81 5.37
C LEU A 237 0.47 -6.24 4.87
N MET A 238 0.88 -7.19 5.72
CA MET A 238 0.96 -8.60 5.33
C MET A 238 -0.42 -9.17 4.97
N ASP A 239 -1.46 -8.87 5.74
CA ASP A 239 -2.84 -9.25 5.42
C ASP A 239 -3.30 -8.67 4.07
N PHE A 240 -3.00 -7.40 3.81
CA PHE A 240 -3.26 -6.81 2.50
C PHE A 240 -2.53 -7.56 1.37
N LEU A 241 -1.24 -7.86 1.55
CA LEU A 241 -0.42 -8.57 0.54
C LEU A 241 -0.94 -9.98 0.25
N GLU A 242 -1.41 -10.72 1.25
CA GLU A 242 -2.06 -12.02 1.01
C GLU A 242 -3.33 -11.86 0.15
N THR A 243 -4.14 -10.82 0.40
CA THR A 243 -5.30 -10.53 -0.46
C THR A 243 -4.88 -10.25 -1.91
N ILE A 244 -3.76 -9.53 -2.12
CA ILE A 244 -3.23 -9.29 -3.48
C ILE A 244 -2.78 -10.60 -4.13
N LYS A 245 -2.17 -11.52 -3.38
CA LYS A 245 -1.85 -12.87 -3.89
C LYS A 245 -3.11 -13.63 -4.29
N ASP A 246 -4.19 -13.53 -3.51
CA ASP A 246 -5.48 -14.15 -3.82
C ASP A 246 -6.05 -13.59 -5.14
N VAL A 247 -6.02 -12.26 -5.33
CA VAL A 247 -6.41 -11.62 -6.61
C VAL A 247 -5.59 -12.18 -7.77
N ILE A 248 -4.28 -12.26 -7.60
CA ILE A 248 -3.37 -12.74 -8.65
C ILE A 248 -3.64 -14.20 -8.96
N LEU A 249 -3.75 -15.04 -7.94
CA LEU A 249 -3.95 -16.49 -8.07
C LEU A 249 -5.28 -16.81 -8.76
N HIS A 250 -6.36 -16.14 -8.36
CA HIS A 250 -7.71 -16.51 -8.81
C HIS A 250 -8.17 -15.77 -10.07
N TYR A 251 -7.63 -14.57 -10.35
CA TYR A 251 -8.14 -13.72 -11.42
C TYR A 251 -7.11 -13.36 -12.50
N ILE A 252 -5.84 -13.16 -12.17
CA ILE A 252 -4.85 -12.63 -13.13
C ILE A 252 -3.98 -13.74 -13.72
N CYS A 253 -3.26 -14.49 -12.89
CA CYS A 253 -2.46 -15.62 -13.33
C CYS A 253 -3.37 -16.75 -13.82
N PRO A 254 -2.96 -17.47 -14.88
CA PRO A 254 -3.87 -18.22 -15.71
C PRO A 254 -4.60 -19.30 -14.91
N ARG A 255 -5.94 -19.19 -14.94
CA ARG A 255 -6.88 -20.21 -14.50
C ARG A 255 -6.59 -21.51 -15.24
N LEU A 256 -5.77 -22.36 -14.64
CA LEU A 256 -5.74 -23.77 -14.98
C LEU A 256 -7.07 -24.36 -14.52
N ASP A 257 -7.60 -25.26 -15.34
CA ASP A 257 -8.84 -25.97 -15.11
C ASP A 257 -8.92 -26.45 -13.64
N PRO A 258 -9.96 -26.09 -12.86
CA PRO A 258 -10.12 -26.52 -11.47
C PRO A 258 -10.08 -28.04 -11.28
N SER A 259 -10.29 -28.82 -12.35
CA SER A 259 -10.14 -30.28 -12.31
C SER A 259 -8.67 -30.75 -12.30
N GLN A 260 -7.71 -29.86 -12.54
CA GLN A 260 -6.28 -30.18 -12.72
C GLN A 260 -5.39 -29.76 -11.54
N SER A 261 -5.95 -29.22 -10.45
CA SER A 261 -5.24 -28.95 -9.19
C SER A 261 -4.74 -30.21 -8.46
N THR A 262 -4.88 -31.39 -9.07
CA THR A 262 -4.70 -32.71 -8.45
C THR A 262 -3.74 -33.62 -9.22
N ILE A 263 -2.78 -33.08 -9.99
CA ILE A 263 -1.76 -33.90 -10.66
C ILE A 263 -0.43 -33.83 -9.89
N GLU A 264 -0.18 -34.93 -9.16
CA GLU A 264 1.09 -35.44 -8.62
C GLU A 264 2.11 -34.43 -8.08
N GLY A 265 2.02 -34.16 -6.77
CA GLY A 265 3.17 -33.74 -5.94
C GLY A 265 3.32 -32.23 -5.70
N GLU A 266 2.81 -31.37 -6.58
CA GLU A 266 2.76 -29.91 -6.37
C GLU A 266 1.32 -29.48 -6.14
N VAL A 267 0.87 -29.52 -4.89
CA VAL A 267 -0.38 -28.87 -4.48
C VAL A 267 -0.27 -27.39 -4.88
N ALA A 268 -1.27 -26.85 -5.60
CA ALA A 268 -1.34 -25.41 -5.83
C ALA A 268 -1.08 -24.70 -4.50
N PRO A 269 -0.13 -23.76 -4.42
CA PRO A 269 0.37 -23.26 -3.16
C PRO A 269 -0.81 -22.68 -2.42
N ASN A 270 -1.12 -23.28 -1.28
CA ASN A 270 -1.94 -22.69 -0.24
C ASN A 270 -3.38 -22.30 -0.61
N GLY A 271 -3.92 -22.68 -1.77
CA GLY A 271 -5.36 -22.47 -2.09
C GLY A 271 -6.33 -23.22 -1.16
N LEU A 272 -5.79 -24.04 -0.23
CA LEU A 272 -6.50 -24.78 0.82
C LEU A 272 -5.92 -24.50 2.22
N ALA A 273 -4.88 -23.67 2.36
CA ALA A 273 -4.30 -23.36 3.66
C ALA A 273 -5.02 -22.13 4.24
N ASP A 274 -5.45 -22.23 5.50
CA ASP A 274 -5.98 -21.10 6.26
C ASP A 274 -5.02 -19.91 6.16
N ARG A 275 -5.55 -18.70 5.97
CA ARG A 275 -4.79 -17.45 5.82
C ARG A 275 -3.74 -17.26 6.90
N SER A 276 -4.03 -17.67 8.13
CA SER A 276 -3.08 -17.60 9.26
C SER A 276 -1.80 -18.43 8.97
N HIS A 277 -1.96 -19.60 8.37
CA HIS A 277 -0.88 -20.47 7.94
C HIS A 277 -0.10 -19.84 6.78
N SER A 278 -0.79 -19.29 5.78
CA SER A 278 -0.13 -18.61 4.64
C SER A 278 0.73 -17.43 5.12
N LEU A 279 0.25 -16.63 6.06
CA LEU A 279 1.02 -15.54 6.65
C LEU A 279 2.27 -16.04 7.39
N ALA A 280 2.20 -17.23 8.00
CA ALA A 280 3.31 -17.81 8.73
C ALA A 280 4.37 -18.46 7.82
N THR A 281 3.98 -19.05 6.67
CA THR A 281 4.86 -19.94 5.89
C THR A 281 5.09 -19.51 4.44
N SER A 282 4.17 -18.74 3.83
CA SER A 282 4.20 -18.46 2.37
C SER A 282 5.45 -17.74 1.91
N TRP A 283 6.10 -16.98 2.80
CA TRP A 283 7.32 -16.22 2.51
C TRP A 283 8.55 -17.10 2.20
N MET A 284 8.55 -18.38 2.57
CA MET A 284 9.56 -19.37 2.16
C MET A 284 9.14 -20.18 0.92
N ASP A 285 7.93 -19.96 0.41
CA ASP A 285 7.42 -20.71 -0.72
C ASP A 285 8.25 -20.41 -1.99
N GLN A 286 9.00 -21.42 -2.42
CA GLN A 286 9.73 -21.45 -3.68
C GLN A 286 9.08 -22.40 -4.69
N SER A 287 7.86 -22.88 -4.41
CA SER A 287 7.04 -23.59 -5.38
C SER A 287 6.92 -22.76 -6.65
N ARG A 288 6.76 -23.45 -7.78
CA ARG A 288 6.66 -22.79 -9.07
C ARG A 288 5.55 -21.74 -9.08
N TRP A 289 4.38 -22.11 -8.57
CA TRP A 289 3.25 -21.22 -8.44
C TRP A 289 3.51 -20.06 -7.48
N GLY A 290 4.16 -20.31 -6.34
CA GLY A 290 4.56 -19.25 -5.40
C GLY A 290 5.45 -18.22 -6.09
N ARG A 291 6.41 -18.68 -6.90
CA ARG A 291 7.26 -17.79 -7.73
C ARG A 291 6.44 -17.01 -8.76
N VAL A 292 5.48 -17.66 -9.43
CA VAL A 292 4.59 -16.97 -10.39
C VAL A 292 3.81 -15.87 -9.68
N ILE A 293 3.09 -16.19 -8.62
CA ILE A 293 2.27 -15.23 -7.86
C ILE A 293 3.13 -14.05 -7.39
N ARG A 294 4.30 -14.31 -6.81
CA ARG A 294 5.22 -13.26 -6.35
C ARG A 294 5.81 -12.41 -7.47
N THR A 295 5.96 -12.96 -8.66
CA THR A 295 6.43 -12.19 -9.81
C THR A 295 5.36 -11.19 -10.24
N TYR A 296 4.10 -11.62 -10.28
CA TYR A 296 2.95 -10.74 -10.59
C TYR A 296 2.60 -9.76 -9.47
N ALA A 297 2.93 -10.08 -8.22
CA ALA A 297 2.75 -9.18 -7.08
C ALA A 297 3.64 -7.91 -7.12
N LYS A 298 4.56 -7.84 -8.09
CA LYS A 298 5.34 -6.64 -8.41
C LYS A 298 4.55 -5.57 -9.18
N LEU A 299 3.50 -5.97 -9.89
CA LEU A 299 2.68 -5.04 -10.66
C LEU A 299 1.97 -4.05 -9.73
N GLY A 300 1.82 -2.82 -10.18
CA GLY A 300 1.18 -1.77 -9.38
C GLY A 300 -0.34 -1.92 -9.27
N PRO A 301 -1.00 -1.12 -8.41
CA PRO A 301 -2.45 -1.13 -8.26
C PRO A 301 -3.20 -0.84 -9.55
N GLU A 302 -2.68 0.04 -10.40
CA GLU A 302 -3.34 0.39 -11.67
C GLU A 302 -3.34 -0.80 -12.64
N GLU A 303 -2.20 -1.48 -12.75
CA GLU A 303 -1.99 -2.58 -13.68
C GLU A 303 -2.76 -3.83 -13.25
N LEU A 304 -2.67 -4.21 -11.97
CA LEU A 304 -3.44 -5.34 -11.45
C LEU A 304 -4.95 -5.11 -11.61
N LEU A 305 -5.43 -3.89 -11.35
CA LEU A 305 -6.85 -3.57 -11.53
C LEU A 305 -7.25 -3.58 -13.00
N TYR A 306 -6.40 -3.07 -13.89
CA TYR A 306 -6.63 -3.14 -15.33
C TYR A 306 -6.76 -4.58 -15.82
N TYR A 307 -5.85 -5.47 -15.40
CA TYR A 307 -5.94 -6.89 -15.77
C TYR A 307 -7.17 -7.55 -15.14
N PHE A 308 -7.51 -7.21 -13.89
CA PHE A 308 -8.70 -7.69 -13.21
C PHE A 308 -10.01 -7.31 -13.94
N ASP A 309 -10.15 -6.05 -14.39
CA ASP A 309 -11.33 -5.60 -15.13
C ASP A 309 -11.46 -6.27 -16.50
N ASN A 310 -10.31 -6.64 -17.09
CA ASN A 310 -10.23 -7.15 -18.44
C ASN A 310 -9.95 -8.65 -18.51
N ILE A 311 -10.11 -9.41 -17.42
CA ILE A 311 -9.72 -10.83 -17.33
C ILE A 311 -10.19 -11.68 -18.51
N TYR A 312 -11.42 -11.48 -19.00
CA TYR A 312 -11.99 -12.24 -20.10
C TYR A 312 -11.30 -11.97 -21.45
N SER A 313 -10.66 -10.81 -21.57
CA SER A 313 -9.92 -10.38 -22.76
C SER A 313 -8.45 -10.81 -22.72
N TYR A 314 -7.96 -11.34 -21.59
CA TYR A 314 -6.55 -11.65 -21.33
C TYR A 314 -6.31 -13.15 -21.12
N PRO A 315 -6.29 -13.95 -22.20
CA PRO A 315 -5.75 -15.31 -22.09
C PRO A 315 -4.27 -15.27 -21.69
N ARG A 316 -3.78 -16.32 -21.03
CA ARG A 316 -2.40 -16.48 -20.55
C ARG A 316 -1.33 -15.89 -21.47
N LYS A 317 -1.32 -16.31 -22.73
CA LYS A 317 -0.30 -15.92 -23.73
C LYS A 317 -0.34 -14.41 -24.00
N ARG A 318 -1.52 -13.80 -24.05
CA ARG A 318 -1.67 -12.36 -24.23
C ARG A 318 -1.14 -11.61 -23.01
N LEU A 319 -1.57 -12.02 -21.81
CA LEU A 319 -1.11 -11.43 -20.56
C LEU A 319 0.42 -11.43 -20.44
N ILE A 320 1.04 -12.59 -20.62
CA ILE A 320 2.51 -12.74 -20.55
C ILE A 320 3.20 -11.85 -21.61
N THR A 321 2.67 -11.83 -22.83
CA THR A 321 3.26 -11.05 -23.93
C THR A 321 3.19 -9.56 -23.61
N GLU A 322 2.04 -9.07 -23.16
CA GLU A 322 1.84 -7.66 -22.83
C GLU A 322 2.71 -7.22 -21.64
N ILE A 323 2.77 -8.03 -20.58
CA ILE A 323 3.63 -7.75 -19.43
C ILE A 323 5.10 -7.72 -19.84
N ARG A 324 5.58 -8.68 -20.65
CA ARG A 324 6.98 -8.67 -21.13
C ARG A 324 7.30 -7.44 -21.98
N LEU A 325 6.32 -6.92 -22.72
CA LEU A 325 6.48 -5.71 -23.53
C LEU A 325 6.54 -4.45 -22.65
N GLN A 326 5.71 -4.39 -21.61
CA GLN A 326 5.66 -3.24 -20.68
C GLN A 326 6.82 -3.27 -19.67
N HIS A 327 7.22 -4.47 -19.24
CA HIS A 327 8.21 -4.72 -18.19
C HIS A 327 9.28 -5.72 -18.67
N PRO A 328 10.30 -5.27 -19.44
CA PRO A 328 11.31 -6.18 -19.98
C PRO A 328 12.12 -6.94 -18.90
N SER A 329 12.22 -6.36 -17.70
CA SER A 329 12.93 -6.93 -16.55
C SER A 329 12.03 -7.76 -15.62
N PHE A 330 10.77 -7.99 -15.97
CA PHE A 330 9.76 -8.57 -15.08
C PHE A 330 10.13 -9.92 -14.47
N THR A 331 10.86 -10.78 -15.18
CA THR A 331 11.26 -12.10 -14.68
C THR A 331 12.64 -12.13 -14.02
N PHE A 332 13.31 -10.98 -13.86
CA PHE A 332 14.65 -10.94 -13.25
C PHE A 332 14.62 -11.32 -11.77
N ASP A 333 13.52 -11.01 -11.09
CA ASP A 333 13.32 -11.24 -9.67
C ASP A 333 11.83 -11.33 -9.33
N GLN A 334 11.56 -11.56 -8.05
CA GLN A 334 10.22 -11.61 -7.46
C GLN A 334 9.93 -10.35 -6.62
N GLU A 335 8.70 -10.22 -6.13
CA GLU A 335 8.41 -9.24 -5.08
C GLU A 335 9.33 -9.42 -3.87
N SER A 336 9.60 -8.33 -3.17
CA SER A 336 10.51 -8.28 -2.03
C SER A 336 9.91 -7.58 -0.83
N ILE A 337 8.65 -7.14 -0.92
CA ILE A 337 8.00 -6.38 0.14
C ILE A 337 7.69 -7.29 1.33
N GLN A 338 7.21 -8.51 1.08
CA GLN A 338 6.91 -9.44 2.16
C GLN A 338 8.18 -9.80 2.95
N ILE A 339 9.32 -9.93 2.25
CA ILE A 339 10.63 -10.19 2.86
C ILE A 339 11.10 -8.96 3.65
N ALA A 340 10.97 -7.75 3.10
CA ALA A 340 11.35 -6.52 3.81
C ALA A 340 10.54 -6.31 5.10
N VAL A 341 9.22 -6.56 5.04
CA VAL A 341 8.33 -6.55 6.21
C VAL A 341 8.81 -7.57 7.24
N ARG A 342 9.12 -8.78 6.79
CA ARG A 342 9.60 -9.85 7.66
C ARG A 342 10.91 -9.51 8.36
N CYS A 343 11.89 -8.95 7.64
CA CYS A 343 13.15 -8.51 8.23
C CYS A 343 12.92 -7.49 9.35
N ALA A 344 12.06 -6.49 9.14
CA ALA A 344 11.75 -5.51 10.17
C ALA A 344 11.02 -6.12 11.40
N LEU A 345 10.17 -7.13 11.18
CA LEU A 345 9.51 -7.88 12.25
C LEU A 345 10.50 -8.75 13.04
N ASP A 346 11.40 -9.46 12.36
CA ASP A 346 12.41 -10.32 12.98
C ASP A 346 13.41 -9.51 13.82
N GLU A 347 13.81 -8.32 13.34
CA GLU A 347 14.62 -7.37 14.11
C GLU A 347 13.97 -6.95 15.44
N ARG A 348 12.64 -7.01 15.54
CA ARG A 348 11.85 -6.67 16.73
C ARG A 348 11.51 -7.89 17.59
N HIS A 349 12.04 -9.07 17.25
CA HIS A 349 11.72 -10.34 17.91
C HIS A 349 10.21 -10.57 18.04
N TRP A 350 9.45 -10.21 17.00
CA TRP A 350 7.98 -10.23 17.05
C TRP A 350 7.42 -11.63 17.38
N LEU A 351 8.10 -12.71 17.00
CA LEU A 351 7.72 -14.10 17.32
C LEU A 351 7.70 -14.37 18.83
N ASP A 352 8.55 -13.71 19.62
CA ASP A 352 8.56 -13.88 21.08
C ASP A 352 7.26 -13.33 21.70
N LYS A 353 6.68 -12.32 21.05
CA LYS A 353 5.40 -11.71 21.44
C LYS A 353 4.19 -12.51 20.97
N LYS A 354 4.37 -13.50 20.08
CA LYS A 354 3.32 -14.35 19.48
C LYS A 354 2.05 -13.56 19.10
N PRO A 355 2.16 -12.51 18.27
CA PRO A 355 1.00 -11.71 17.93
C PRO A 355 0.01 -12.52 17.11
N SER A 356 -1.27 -12.18 17.27
CA SER A 356 -2.36 -12.79 16.50
C SER A 356 -2.23 -12.42 15.02
N LEU A 357 -2.17 -13.44 14.15
CA LEU A 357 -2.18 -13.27 12.70
C LEU A 357 -3.62 -13.19 12.18
N ALA A 358 -3.81 -12.59 11.01
CA ALA A 358 -5.12 -12.57 10.37
C ALA A 358 -5.55 -13.99 9.98
N GLU A 359 -6.83 -14.26 10.14
CA GLU A 359 -7.52 -15.50 9.76
C GLU A 359 -8.42 -15.22 8.56
N ASP A 360 -8.97 -16.27 7.94
CA ASP A 360 -9.91 -16.08 6.82
C ASP A 360 -11.07 -15.14 7.19
N ARG A 361 -11.62 -15.26 8.41
CA ARG A 361 -12.81 -14.49 8.86
C ARG A 361 -12.50 -13.09 9.34
N CYS A 362 -11.35 -12.89 9.98
CA CYS A 362 -11.09 -11.73 10.82
C CYS A 362 -9.59 -11.39 10.94
N GLY A 363 -9.30 -10.23 11.54
CA GLY A 363 -7.93 -9.80 11.81
C GLY A 363 -7.21 -9.16 10.62
N GLY A 364 -6.03 -8.60 10.93
CA GLY A 364 -5.24 -7.81 9.97
C GLY A 364 -5.88 -6.45 9.70
N ILE A 365 -6.26 -6.22 8.44
CA ILE A 365 -6.99 -5.02 8.00
C ILE A 365 -8.37 -4.96 8.65
N ILE A 366 -9.00 -6.12 8.86
CA ILE A 366 -10.29 -6.28 9.53
C ILE A 366 -10.06 -6.42 11.05
N ASP A 367 -11.04 -6.06 11.86
CA ASP A 367 -10.98 -6.34 13.31
C ASP A 367 -11.00 -7.84 13.63
N PHE A 368 -10.48 -8.19 14.80
CA PHE A 368 -10.73 -9.52 15.36
C PHE A 368 -12.10 -9.58 16.06
N ASP A 369 -12.62 -8.42 16.49
CA ASP A 369 -13.86 -8.28 17.27
C ASP A 369 -13.81 -9.03 18.62
N ASP A 370 -12.60 -9.18 19.17
CA ASP A 370 -12.31 -9.82 20.47
C ASP A 370 -11.04 -9.24 21.14
N GLU A 371 -10.57 -9.88 22.22
CA GLU A 371 -9.41 -9.46 23.03
C GLU A 371 -8.10 -9.27 22.20
N ARG A 372 -8.01 -9.87 21.01
CA ARG A 372 -6.84 -9.71 20.13
C ARG A 372 -6.72 -8.29 19.57
N ASP A 373 -7.80 -7.53 19.51
CA ASP A 373 -7.76 -6.11 19.13
C ASP A 373 -7.01 -5.25 20.18
N GLU A 374 -7.06 -5.64 21.46
CA GLU A 374 -6.29 -4.99 22.52
C GLU A 374 -4.80 -5.31 22.38
N GLN A 375 -4.47 -6.56 22.05
CA GLN A 375 -3.09 -6.97 21.75
C GLN A 375 -2.50 -6.19 20.57
N ARG A 376 -3.29 -5.98 19.50
CA ARG A 376 -2.91 -5.11 18.38
C ARG A 376 -2.62 -3.68 18.86
N GLY A 377 -3.41 -3.17 19.80
CA GLY A 377 -3.19 -1.86 20.44
C GLY A 377 -1.80 -1.71 21.06
N ALA A 378 -1.29 -2.74 21.73
CA ALA A 378 0.04 -2.73 22.35
C ALA A 378 1.21 -2.66 21.34
N LEU A 379 0.95 -2.99 20.07
CA LEU A 379 1.95 -3.07 18.99
C LEU A 379 1.92 -1.85 18.04
N LYS A 380 1.24 -0.76 18.42
CA LYS A 380 1.08 0.44 17.56
C LYS A 380 2.24 1.44 17.62
N HIS A 381 3.17 1.31 18.56
CA HIS A 381 4.15 2.35 18.88
C HIS A 381 5.61 1.88 18.85
N ASP A 382 5.89 0.70 18.29
CA ASP A 382 7.24 0.12 18.21
C ASP A 382 7.94 0.34 16.84
N GLY A 383 7.41 1.27 16.04
CA GLY A 383 8.05 1.75 14.80
C GLY A 383 9.26 2.65 15.09
N SER A 384 10.23 2.64 14.17
CA SER A 384 11.42 3.49 14.23
C SER A 384 11.15 4.85 13.58
N PRO A 385 11.37 6.00 14.26
CA PRO A 385 11.02 7.31 13.72
C PRO A 385 11.86 7.74 12.51
N ASP A 386 13.04 7.15 12.33
CA ASP A 386 14.01 7.48 11.27
C ASP A 386 14.37 6.27 10.40
N GLY A 387 13.69 5.14 10.58
CA GLY A 387 13.96 3.90 9.85
C GLY A 387 15.28 3.22 10.22
N SER A 388 15.89 3.61 11.34
CA SER A 388 17.07 2.95 11.90
C SER A 388 16.71 1.63 12.59
N LEU A 389 17.73 0.80 12.82
CA LEU A 389 17.61 -0.47 13.54
C LEU A 389 17.09 -0.27 14.99
N PRO A 390 16.42 -1.28 15.57
CA PRO A 390 16.01 -1.23 16.97
C PRO A 390 17.16 -0.93 17.93
N GLN A 391 16.86 -0.24 19.03
CA GLN A 391 17.87 0.19 20.00
C GLN A 391 18.70 -1.00 20.50
N GLY A 392 20.02 -0.90 20.38
CA GLY A 392 20.97 -1.94 20.81
C GLY A 392 21.31 -2.98 19.74
N ALA A 393 20.60 -3.02 18.61
CA ALA A 393 20.99 -3.82 17.46
C ALA A 393 22.19 -3.19 16.74
N ARG A 394 23.04 -4.03 16.15
CA ARG A 394 24.18 -3.59 15.33
C ARG A 394 23.97 -4.02 13.89
N PRO A 395 24.31 -3.17 12.90
CA PRO A 395 24.21 -3.56 11.51
C PRO A 395 25.18 -4.70 11.22
N VAL A 396 24.75 -5.63 10.37
CA VAL A 396 25.52 -6.78 9.91
C VAL A 396 25.84 -6.57 8.42
N PRO A 397 27.09 -6.80 7.98
CA PRO A 397 27.40 -6.77 6.56
C PRO A 397 26.72 -7.93 5.84
N SER A 398 26.11 -7.65 4.69
CA SER A 398 25.64 -8.70 3.78
C SER A 398 26.61 -8.93 2.64
N PHE A 399 26.84 -10.20 2.34
CA PHE A 399 27.52 -10.67 1.14
C PHE A 399 26.59 -11.44 0.21
N SER A 400 25.31 -11.59 0.59
CA SER A 400 24.34 -12.36 -0.17
C SER A 400 23.98 -11.64 -1.46
N ARG A 401 24.13 -12.35 -2.58
CA ARG A 401 23.60 -11.95 -3.89
C ARG A 401 22.38 -12.78 -4.29
N TYR A 402 21.83 -13.54 -3.34
CA TYR A 402 20.68 -14.39 -3.61
C TYR A 402 19.45 -13.52 -3.91
N SER A 403 18.97 -13.63 -5.15
CA SER A 403 17.71 -13.09 -5.61
C SER A 403 17.05 -14.17 -6.48
N PRO A 404 15.97 -14.80 -6.00
CA PRO A 404 15.28 -15.84 -6.73
C PRO A 404 14.65 -15.23 -7.97
N ARG A 405 14.89 -15.91 -9.09
CA ARG A 405 14.39 -15.47 -10.39
C ARG A 405 12.85 -15.46 -10.39
N GLY A 406 12.27 -14.47 -11.07
CA GLY A 406 10.84 -14.43 -11.31
C GLY A 406 10.40 -15.50 -12.31
N ASP A 407 9.12 -15.82 -12.30
CA ASP A 407 8.45 -16.73 -13.23
C ASP A 407 7.16 -16.05 -13.71
N ASP A 408 7.01 -15.84 -15.01
CA ASP A 408 5.78 -15.26 -15.57
C ASP A 408 4.74 -16.32 -15.95
N GLY A 409 5.06 -17.59 -15.69
CA GLY A 409 4.21 -18.73 -15.98
C GLY A 409 4.25 -19.17 -17.43
N SER A 410 5.20 -18.73 -18.28
CA SER A 410 5.21 -19.13 -19.69
C SER A 410 5.40 -20.63 -19.92
N PHE A 411 6.06 -21.32 -18.98
CA PHE A 411 6.44 -22.73 -19.13
C PHE A 411 5.47 -23.72 -18.47
N MET A 412 4.35 -23.27 -17.88
CA MET A 412 3.53 -24.19 -17.07
C MET A 412 2.92 -25.30 -17.93
N ASP A 413 2.50 -24.98 -19.16
CA ASP A 413 1.88 -25.92 -20.10
C ASP A 413 2.81 -27.06 -20.53
N ASP A 414 4.10 -26.78 -20.74
CA ASP A 414 5.10 -27.76 -21.18
C ASP A 414 5.29 -28.90 -20.16
N HIS A 415 5.06 -28.61 -18.88
CA HIS A 415 5.22 -29.59 -17.81
C HIS A 415 3.98 -30.50 -17.65
N TYR A 416 2.78 -29.98 -17.93
CA TYR A 416 1.56 -30.79 -17.93
C TYR A 416 1.59 -31.84 -19.06
N HIS A 417 2.20 -31.51 -20.20
CA HIS A 417 2.41 -32.46 -21.29
C HIS A 417 3.43 -33.55 -20.94
N LEU A 418 4.50 -33.21 -20.20
CA LEU A 418 5.53 -34.16 -19.77
C LEU A 418 5.04 -35.08 -18.65
N SER A 419 4.41 -34.54 -17.60
CA SER A 419 3.83 -35.33 -16.49
C SER A 419 2.69 -36.26 -16.98
N GLY A 420 1.82 -35.76 -17.86
CA GLY A 420 0.78 -36.59 -18.47
C GLY A 420 1.33 -37.70 -19.39
N PHE A 421 2.52 -37.50 -19.97
CA PHE A 421 3.21 -38.53 -20.75
C PHE A 421 3.87 -39.56 -19.83
N GLU A 422 4.57 -39.14 -18.77
CA GLU A 422 5.17 -40.03 -17.77
C GLU A 422 4.13 -40.88 -17.04
N GLY A 423 2.99 -40.30 -16.64
CA GLY A 423 1.89 -41.06 -16.02
C GLY A 423 1.26 -42.08 -16.96
N ARG A 424 1.16 -41.79 -18.27
CA ARG A 424 0.70 -42.76 -19.27
C ARG A 424 1.71 -43.86 -19.53
N VAL A 425 3.01 -43.55 -19.53
CA VAL A 425 4.08 -44.55 -19.67
C VAL A 425 4.16 -45.45 -18.44
N ALA A 426 4.05 -44.89 -17.23
CA ALA A 426 4.01 -45.66 -15.99
C ALA A 426 2.77 -46.58 -15.92
N ALA A 427 1.59 -46.09 -16.31
CA ALA A 427 0.37 -46.90 -16.39
C ALA A 427 0.47 -48.00 -17.47
N ALA A 428 1.10 -47.72 -18.60
CA ALA A 428 1.34 -48.72 -19.64
C ALA A 428 2.32 -49.82 -19.17
N MET A 429 3.41 -49.45 -18.47
CA MET A 429 4.35 -50.43 -17.90
C MET A 429 3.74 -51.23 -16.74
N ALA A 430 2.81 -50.66 -15.98
CA ALA A 430 2.09 -51.37 -14.94
C ALA A 430 1.06 -52.37 -15.50
N LEU A 431 0.44 -52.08 -16.65
CA LEU A 431 -0.45 -53.03 -17.33
C LEU A 431 0.34 -54.20 -17.94
N ASP A 432 1.53 -53.96 -18.50
CA ASP A 432 2.41 -55.00 -19.05
C ASP A 432 3.03 -55.89 -17.95
N ALA A 433 3.05 -55.45 -16.69
CA ALA A 433 3.54 -56.25 -15.56
C ALA A 433 2.47 -57.17 -14.93
N VAL A 434 1.22 -57.12 -15.41
CA VAL A 434 0.07 -57.89 -14.90
C VAL A 434 -0.39 -58.98 -15.90
N VAL A 435 0.34 -59.16 -17.01
CA VAL A 435 0.20 -60.28 -17.96
C VAL A 435 1.41 -61.19 -17.82
#